data_AF-A0A6L8RND8-F1
#
_entry.id   AF-A0A6L8RND8-F1
#
_cell.length_a   1.000
_cell.length_b   1.000
_cell.length_c   1.000
_cell.angle_alpha   90.00
_cell.angle_beta   90.00
_cell.angle_gamma   90.00
#
_symmetry.space_group_name_H-M   'P 1'
#
loop_
_entity.id
_entity.type
_entity.pdbx_description
1 polymer ?
#
loop_
_entity_poly.entity_id
_entity_poly.type
_entity_poly.pdbx_seq_one_letter_code
_entity_poly.pdbx_strand_id
1 'polypeptide(L)'
;MKLSQFNVVHEHNGSLLIMNARTGGILSLNPEYAQKFKRIQEGDVRDADDLVAELIRGGILVNEERDELGEIRLQSRAARFANTALSLTIAPTMACNFCCPYCYEKGQAYTTMARRF
;
A
#
# COMPACT_ATOMS: atom_id res chain seq x y z
N MET A 1 -18.11 14.53 0.39
CA MET A 1 -17.06 13.53 0.68
C MET A 1 -16.87 12.69 -0.57
N LYS A 2 -15.65 12.25 -0.88
CA LYS A 2 -15.36 11.41 -2.05
C LYS A 2 -14.64 10.12 -1.66
N LEU A 3 -14.74 9.11 -2.51
CA LEU A 3 -13.90 7.92 -2.39
C LEU A 3 -12.45 8.28 -2.67
N SER A 4 -11.55 7.74 -1.85
CA SER A 4 -10.12 7.84 -2.11
C SER A 4 -9.75 7.19 -3.44
N GLN A 5 -8.88 7.85 -4.19
CA GLN A 5 -8.31 7.32 -5.43
C GLN A 5 -7.37 6.12 -5.21
N PHE A 6 -6.98 5.84 -3.97
CA PHE A 6 -6.10 4.75 -3.57
C PHE A 6 -6.84 3.53 -3.02
N ASN A 7 -8.16 3.50 -3.17
CA ASN A 7 -8.97 2.36 -2.77
C ASN A 7 -8.83 1.23 -3.78
N VAL A 8 -8.58 0.03 -3.27
CA VAL A 8 -8.60 -1.23 -4.00
C VAL A 8 -9.75 -2.05 -3.43
N VAL A 9 -10.71 -2.38 -4.29
CA VAL A 9 -11.91 -3.13 -3.91
C VAL A 9 -11.84 -4.52 -4.52
N HIS A 10 -12.12 -5.54 -3.72
CA HIS A 10 -12.08 -6.94 -4.15
C HIS A 10 -13.21 -7.74 -3.50
N GLU A 11 -13.91 -8.55 -4.28
CA GLU A 11 -14.92 -9.47 -3.77
C GLU A 11 -14.27 -10.83 -3.47
N HIS A 12 -14.48 -11.34 -2.25
CA HIS A 12 -13.96 -12.64 -1.83
C HIS A 12 -14.99 -13.36 -0.95
N ASN A 13 -15.33 -14.60 -1.30
CA ASN A 13 -16.25 -15.48 -0.56
C ASN A 13 -17.59 -14.81 -0.16
N GLY A 14 -18.15 -13.95 -1.03
CA GLY A 14 -19.41 -13.25 -0.76
C GLY A 14 -19.30 -12.02 0.15
N SER A 15 -18.08 -11.65 0.54
CA SER A 15 -17.75 -10.42 1.27
C SER A 15 -16.99 -9.44 0.38
N LEU A 16 -17.21 -8.14 0.59
CA LEU A 16 -16.52 -7.07 -0.14
C LEU A 16 -15.36 -6.55 0.70
N LEU A 17 -14.14 -6.75 0.23
CA LEU A 17 -12.92 -6.22 0.83
C LEU A 17 -12.56 -4.88 0.20
N ILE A 18 -12.27 -3.89 1.04
CA ILE A 18 -11.81 -2.57 0.63
C ILE A 18 -10.52 -2.27 1.35
N MET A 19 -9.45 -2.05 0.60
CA MET A 19 -8.15 -1.64 1.14
C MET A 19 -7.78 -0.27 0.60
N ASN A 20 -7.37 0.63 1.47
CA ASN A 20 -6.77 1.90 1.07
C ASN A 20 -5.25 1.77 1.03
N ALA A 21 -4.66 1.79 -0.16
CA ALA A 21 -3.23 1.57 -0.36
C ALA A 21 -2.34 2.68 0.25
N ARG A 22 -2.92 3.84 0.58
CA ARG A 22 -2.18 4.97 1.16
C ARG A 22 -2.08 4.91 2.67
N THR A 23 -3.19 4.59 3.35
CA THR A 23 -3.28 4.55 4.81
C THR A 23 -3.07 3.14 5.37
N GLY A 24 -3.21 2.10 4.53
CA GLY A 24 -3.20 0.71 4.96
C GLY A 24 -4.52 0.27 5.62
N GLY A 25 -5.54 1.12 5.65
CA GLY A 25 -6.86 0.76 6.17
C GLY A 25 -7.49 -0.36 5.36
N ILE A 26 -8.00 -1.39 6.04
CA ILE A 26 -8.68 -2.54 5.42
C ILE A 26 -10.04 -2.71 6.08
N LEU A 27 -11.08 -2.84 5.26
CA LEU A 27 -12.45 -3.10 5.68
C LEU A 27 -12.97 -4.35 4.97
N SER A 28 -13.58 -5.25 5.73
CA SER A 28 -14.34 -6.38 5.21
C SER A 28 -15.82 -6.15 5.46
N LEU A 29 -16.59 -6.03 4.39
CA LEU A 29 -18.02 -5.77 4.45
C LEU A 29 -18.79 -7.06 4.16
N ASN A 30 -19.75 -7.35 5.03
CA ASN A 30 -20.76 -8.36 4.77
C ASN A 30 -21.71 -7.88 3.64
N PRO A 31 -22.62 -8.74 3.14
CA PRO A 31 -23.53 -8.36 2.06
C PRO A 31 -24.39 -7.12 2.35
N GLU A 32 -24.84 -6.92 3.59
CA GLU A 32 -25.67 -5.77 3.99
C GLU A 32 -24.86 -4.46 3.88
N TYR A 33 -23.67 -4.41 4.48
CA TYR A 33 -22.80 -3.24 4.43
C TYR A 33 -22.21 -3.02 3.04
N ALA A 34 -22.03 -4.07 2.24
CA ALA A 34 -21.63 -3.93 0.84
C ALA A 34 -22.71 -3.19 0.02
N GLN A 35 -24.00 -3.45 0.28
CA GLN A 35 -25.09 -2.68 -0.34
C GLN A 35 -25.14 -1.24 0.15
N LYS A 36 -24.92 -1.00 1.45
CA LYS A 36 -24.77 0.38 1.99
C LYS A 36 -23.60 1.10 1.32
N PHE A 37 -22.46 0.44 1.17
CA PHE A 37 -21.28 1.00 0.49
C PHE A 37 -21.59 1.39 -0.95
N LYS A 38 -22.25 0.52 -1.74
CA LYS A 38 -22.67 0.84 -3.12
C LYS A 38 -23.54 2.09 -3.19
N ARG A 39 -24.52 2.25 -2.28
CA ARG A 39 -25.33 3.48 -2.16
C ARG A 39 -24.50 4.72 -1.87
N ILE A 40 -23.50 4.60 -0.99
CA ILE A 40 -22.58 5.69 -0.69
C ILE A 40 -21.75 6.08 -1.92
N GLN A 41 -21.35 5.12 -2.78
CA GLN A 41 -20.65 5.44 -4.04
C GLN A 41 -21.53 6.27 -5.00
N GLU A 42 -22.85 6.08 -4.93
CA GLU A 42 -23.86 6.81 -5.71
C GLU A 42 -24.26 8.15 -5.06
N GLY A 43 -23.74 8.45 -3.86
CA GLY A 43 -24.00 9.69 -3.13
C GLY A 43 -25.16 9.62 -2.13
N ASP A 44 -25.77 8.46 -1.92
CA ASP A 44 -26.79 8.28 -0.88
C ASP A 44 -26.17 7.75 0.42
N VAL A 45 -26.20 8.60 1.44
CA VAL A 45 -25.52 8.37 2.73
C VAL A 45 -26.52 8.08 3.87
N ARG A 46 -27.81 7.96 3.56
CA ARG A 46 -28.86 7.73 4.57
C ARG A 46 -28.66 6.39 5.30
N ASP A 47 -28.87 6.42 6.63
CA ASP A 47 -28.82 5.25 7.53
C ASP A 47 -27.49 4.46 7.51
N ALA A 48 -26.37 5.16 7.32
CA ALA A 48 -25.03 4.55 7.23
C ALA A 48 -23.95 5.31 8.02
N ASP A 49 -24.33 6.06 9.07
CA ASP A 49 -23.42 6.90 9.85
C ASP A 49 -22.25 6.11 10.47
N ASP A 50 -22.52 4.88 10.93
CA ASP A 50 -21.54 3.94 11.47
C ASP A 50 -20.52 3.52 10.41
N LEU A 51 -21.00 3.12 9.23
CA LEU A 51 -20.15 2.73 8.11
C LEU A 51 -19.33 3.91 7.61
N VAL A 52 -19.91 5.10 7.51
CA VAL A 52 -19.20 6.32 7.08
C VAL A 52 -18.06 6.66 8.04
N ALA A 53 -18.30 6.58 9.35
CA ALA A 53 -17.26 6.83 10.34
C ALA A 53 -16.07 5.87 10.18
N GLU A 54 -16.33 4.58 9.97
CA GLU A 54 -15.29 3.58 9.74
C GLU A 54 -14.58 3.76 8.39
N LEU A 55 -15.29 4.12 7.33
CA LEU A 55 -14.70 4.42 6.01
C LEU A 55 -13.80 5.66 6.06
N ILE A 56 -14.17 6.69 6.82
CA ILE A 56 -13.31 7.87 7.04
C ILE A 56 -12.07 7.48 7.85
N ARG A 57 -12.25 6.71 8.93
CA ARG A 57 -11.14 6.23 9.77
C ARG A 57 -10.14 5.39 8.96
N GLY A 58 -10.64 4.53 8.09
CA GLY A 58 -9.83 3.72 7.17
C GLY A 58 -9.25 4.48 5.97
N GLY A 59 -9.51 5.80 5.85
CA GLY A 59 -9.06 6.61 4.72
C GLY A 59 -9.71 6.26 3.38
N ILE A 60 -10.78 5.45 3.40
CA ILE A 60 -11.53 4.99 2.23
C ILE A 60 -12.43 6.12 1.72
N LEU A 61 -13.04 6.87 2.63
CA LEU A 61 -13.72 8.14 2.35
C LEU A 61 -12.83 9.30 2.79
N VAL A 62 -12.70 10.30 1.92
CA VAL A 62 -11.91 11.51 2.16
C VAL A 62 -12.72 12.76 1.82
N ASN A 63 -12.25 13.91 2.30
CA ASN A 63 -12.82 15.20 1.92
C ASN A 63 -12.69 15.41 0.39
N GLU A 64 -13.72 15.97 -0.23
CA GLU A 64 -13.73 16.27 -1.66
C GLU A 64 -12.59 17.20 -2.08
N GLU A 65 -12.30 18.20 -1.26
CA GLU A 65 -11.27 19.22 -1.51
C GLU A 65 -9.85 18.67 -1.37
N ARG A 66 -9.68 17.45 -0.84
CA ARG A 66 -8.37 16.86 -0.60
C ARG A 66 -7.71 16.43 -1.91
N ASP A 67 -6.57 17.03 -2.25
CA ASP A 67 -5.70 16.58 -3.34
C ASP A 67 -4.72 15.52 -2.84
N GLU A 68 -5.16 14.26 -2.84
CA GLU A 68 -4.36 13.17 -2.31
C GLU A 68 -3.06 12.92 -3.08
N LEU A 69 -3.07 13.12 -4.40
CA LEU A 69 -1.89 12.97 -5.24
C LEU A 69 -0.90 14.11 -5.02
N GLY A 70 -1.40 15.34 -4.86
CA GLY A 70 -0.60 16.51 -4.50
C GLY A 70 0.12 16.31 -3.16
N GLU A 71 -0.57 15.80 -2.15
CA GLU A 71 0.02 15.49 -0.84
C GLU A 71 1.17 14.48 -0.97
N ILE A 72 0.99 13.37 -1.70
CA ILE A 72 2.06 12.37 -1.91
C ILE A 72 3.24 12.98 -2.67
N ARG A 73 2.98 13.79 -3.70
CA ARG A 73 4.04 14.48 -4.46
C ARG A 73 4.82 15.44 -3.57
N LEU A 74 4.13 16.17 -2.71
CA LEU A 74 4.75 17.09 -1.75
C LEU A 74 5.63 16.33 -0.75
N GLN A 75 5.10 15.27 -0.12
CA GLN A 75 5.85 14.42 0.81
C GLN A 75 7.09 13.82 0.15
N SER A 76 6.95 13.28 -1.06
CA SER A 76 8.06 12.72 -1.84
C SER A 76 9.13 13.77 -2.18
N ARG A 77 8.74 15.00 -2.53
CA ARG A 77 9.70 16.08 -2.80
C ARG A 77 10.41 16.52 -1.52
N ALA A 78 9.66 16.70 -0.44
CA ALA A 78 10.21 17.06 0.86
C ALA A 78 11.26 16.03 1.32
N ALA A 79 10.97 14.73 1.20
CA ALA A 79 11.92 13.67 1.55
C ALA A 79 13.16 13.63 0.64
N ARG A 80 12.99 13.79 -0.68
CA ARG A 80 14.11 13.75 -1.65
C ARG A 80 15.08 14.91 -1.53
N PHE A 81 14.55 16.09 -1.21
CA PHE A 81 15.35 17.32 -1.12
C PHE A 81 15.67 17.70 0.33
N ALA A 82 15.31 16.87 1.30
CA ALA A 82 15.74 17.05 2.68
C ALA A 82 17.24 16.85 2.78
N ASN A 83 17.92 17.83 3.38
CA ASN A 83 19.35 17.79 3.70
C ASN A 83 19.59 17.54 5.19
N THR A 84 18.60 16.97 5.88
CA THR A 84 18.60 16.76 7.33
C THR A 84 19.38 15.52 7.76
N ALA A 85 19.79 14.66 6.82
CA ALA A 85 20.53 13.44 7.09
C ALA A 85 21.51 13.09 5.96
N LEU A 86 22.66 12.52 6.32
CA LEU A 86 23.61 11.90 5.40
C LEU A 86 23.49 10.38 5.51
N SER A 87 23.23 9.71 4.39
CA SER A 87 23.24 8.24 4.31
C SER A 87 24.55 7.78 3.68
N LEU A 88 25.39 7.09 4.45
CA LEU A 88 26.65 6.52 3.98
C LEU A 88 26.64 5.00 4.21
N THR A 89 26.87 4.22 3.16
CA THR A 89 27.12 2.79 3.25
C THR A 89 28.62 2.55 3.14
N ILE A 90 29.26 2.07 4.21
CA ILE A 90 30.67 1.67 4.21
C ILE A 90 30.71 0.14 4.15
N ALA A 91 31.31 -0.41 3.10
CA ALA A 91 31.65 -1.83 3.01
C ALA A 91 33.17 -1.96 3.21
N PRO A 92 33.66 -2.20 4.44
CA PRO A 92 35.11 -2.22 4.71
C PRO A 92 35.82 -3.33 3.95
N THR A 93 35.09 -4.39 3.58
CA THR A 93 35.56 -5.49 2.74
C THR A 93 34.40 -6.02 1.89
N MET A 94 34.73 -6.47 0.69
CA MET A 94 33.82 -7.22 -0.20
C MET A 94 34.12 -8.73 -0.17
N ALA A 95 35.05 -9.16 0.71
CA ALA A 95 35.36 -10.57 0.89
C ALA A 95 34.25 -11.23 1.72
N CYS A 96 33.34 -11.91 1.03
CA CYS A 96 32.28 -12.72 1.64
C CYS A 96 32.63 -14.21 1.52
N ASN A 97 32.35 -15.00 2.55
CA ASN A 97 32.56 -16.46 2.57
C ASN A 97 31.29 -17.26 2.20
N PHE A 98 30.22 -16.58 1.77
CA PHE A 98 28.98 -17.19 1.30
C PHE A 98 28.88 -17.15 -0.23
N CYS A 99 28.16 -18.12 -0.79
CA CYS A 99 27.86 -18.22 -2.23
C CYS A 99 26.37 -17.97 -2.52
N CYS A 100 25.79 -16.93 -1.92
CA CYS A 100 24.35 -16.64 -2.02
C CYS A 100 23.93 -16.43 -3.49
N PRO A 101 23.01 -17.24 -4.05
CA PRO A 101 22.66 -17.22 -5.48
C PRO A 101 22.03 -15.91 -5.96
N TYR A 102 21.59 -15.06 -5.04
CA TYR A 102 21.02 -13.74 -5.29
C TYR A 102 22.00 -12.59 -5.02
N CYS A 103 23.26 -12.89 -4.66
CA CYS A 103 24.25 -11.86 -4.39
C CYS A 103 24.68 -11.20 -5.70
N TYR A 104 24.60 -9.86 -5.74
CA TYR A 104 25.04 -9.07 -6.88
C TYR A 104 26.57 -8.93 -6.96
N GLU A 105 27.27 -9.24 -5.86
CA GLU A 105 28.72 -9.15 -5.77
C GLU A 105 29.38 -10.26 -6.60
N LYS A 106 30.37 -9.88 -7.40
CA LYS A 106 31.14 -10.80 -8.24
C LYS A 106 32.24 -11.46 -7.40
N GLY A 107 32.56 -12.73 -7.69
CA GLY A 107 33.70 -13.43 -7.07
C GLY A 107 33.38 -14.78 -6.44
N GLN A 108 32.12 -15.19 -6.43
CA GLN A 108 31.71 -16.52 -5.96
C GLN A 108 31.42 -17.43 -7.15
N ALA A 109 32.06 -18.60 -7.17
CA ALA A 109 31.75 -19.64 -8.14
C ALA A 109 30.44 -20.33 -7.73
N TYR A 110 29.36 -20.04 -8.44
CA TYR A 110 28.10 -20.75 -8.25
C TYR A 110 28.24 -22.17 -8.79
N THR A 111 28.07 -23.16 -7.92
CA THR A 111 27.99 -24.55 -8.36
C THR A 111 26.59 -24.78 -8.91
N THR A 112 26.44 -24.80 -10.24
CA THR A 112 25.21 -25.25 -10.88
C THR A 112 25.05 -26.74 -10.61
N MET A 113 23.90 -27.17 -10.07
CA MET A 113 23.58 -28.60 -10.00
C MET A 113 23.45 -29.15 -11.43
N ALA A 114 24.50 -29.79 -11.94
CA ALA A 114 24.37 -30.64 -13.11
C ALA A 114 23.41 -31.78 -12.74
N ARG A 115 22.30 -31.92 -13.48
CA ARG A 115 21.37 -33.05 -13.33
C ARG A 115 22.19 -34.34 -13.42
N ARG A 116 22.30 -35.06 -12.29
CA ARG A 116 22.75 -36.45 -12.30
C ARG A 116 21.62 -37.27 -12.93
N PHE A 117 21.88 -37.77 -14.13
CA PHE A 117 21.10 -38.83 -14.76
C PHE A 117 21.35 -40.15 -14.04
#